data_AF-A0A450WTN9-F1
#
_entry.id   AF-A0A450WTN9-F1
#
_cell.length_a   1.000
_cell.length_b   1.000
_cell.length_c   1.000
_cell.angle_alpha   90.00
_cell.angle_beta   90.00
_cell.angle_gamma   90.00
#
_symmetry.space_group_name_H-M   'P 1'
#
loop_
_entity.id
_entity.type
_entity.pdbx_description
1 polymer ?
#
loop_
_entity_poly.entity_id
_entity_poly.type
_entity_poly.pdbx_seq_one_letter_code
_entity_poly.pdbx_strand_id
1 'polypeptide(L)'
;MMQKNEKLREERKRLGYNQADFAAIGGITVNTQYLYEKGKRSPDSVYLSAISKAGADVLYILTGKRSVHEDSLKPEEEALLDNYRNSSEDSQRILRETSAALAQQPGKKRKTG
;
A
#
# COMPACT_ATOMS: atom_id res chain seq x y z
N MET A 1 -19.24 5.74 -1.00
CA MET A 1 -17.99 5.23 -1.59
C MET A 1 -17.17 6.43 -2.02
N MET A 2 -15.91 6.57 -1.60
CA MET A 2 -15.09 7.74 -1.97
C MET A 2 -14.77 7.76 -3.47
N GLN A 3 -14.81 8.96 -4.06
CA GLN A 3 -14.47 9.16 -5.46
C GLN A 3 -12.95 9.15 -5.69
N LYS A 4 -12.51 8.85 -6.93
CA LYS A 4 -11.06 8.78 -7.30
C LYS A 4 -10.32 10.07 -6.93
N ASN A 5 -10.93 11.23 -7.15
CA ASN A 5 -10.35 12.53 -6.84
C ASN A 5 -10.18 12.77 -5.33
N GLU A 6 -11.08 12.25 -4.51
CA GLU A 6 -10.98 12.33 -3.04
C GLU A 6 -9.83 11.45 -2.53
N LYS A 7 -9.70 10.24 -3.08
CA LYS A 7 -8.61 9.30 -2.76
C LYS A 7 -7.25 9.83 -3.19
N LEU A 8 -7.17 10.52 -4.34
CA LEU A 8 -5.95 11.21 -4.76
C LEU A 8 -5.53 12.30 -3.75
N ARG A 9 -6.50 13.09 -3.27
CA ARG A 9 -6.25 14.12 -2.26
C ARG A 9 -5.82 13.52 -0.92
N GLU A 10 -6.45 12.42 -0.53
CA GLU A 10 -6.10 11.66 0.67
C GLU A 10 -4.67 11.14 0.57
N GLU A 11 -4.28 10.54 -0.56
CA GLU A 11 -2.91 10.04 -0.75
C GLU A 11 -1.86 11.13 -0.67
N ARG A 12 -2.10 12.25 -1.33
CA ARG A 12 -1.20 13.39 -1.22
C ARG A 12 -1.00 13.83 0.23
N LYS A 13 -2.10 13.92 0.99
CA LYS A 13 -2.06 14.30 2.41
C LYS A 13 -1.37 13.25 3.28
N ARG A 14 -1.60 11.96 3.03
CA ARG A 14 -0.94 10.85 3.74
C ARG A 14 0.58 10.94 3.61
N LEU A 15 1.06 11.33 2.43
CA LEU A 15 2.48 11.53 2.15
C LEU A 15 3.04 12.88 2.64
N GLY A 16 2.21 13.75 3.22
CA GLY A 16 2.64 15.04 3.75
C GLY A 16 2.88 16.14 2.69
N TYR A 17 2.53 15.90 1.43
CA TYR A 17 2.76 16.88 0.36
C TYR A 17 1.66 17.95 0.29
N ASN A 18 2.05 19.19 0.01
CA ASN A 18 1.11 20.22 -0.44
C ASN A 18 0.78 20.04 -1.94
N GLN A 19 -0.18 20.81 -2.49
CA GLN A 19 -0.58 20.66 -3.89
C GLN A 19 0.51 21.04 -4.89
N ALA A 20 1.39 21.98 -4.54
CA ALA A 20 2.49 22.40 -5.40
C ALA A 20 3.59 21.35 -5.48
N ASP A 21 4.01 20.80 -4.33
CA ASP A 21 5.03 19.75 -4.27
C ASP A 21 4.57 18.50 -5.04
N PHE A 22 3.30 18.11 -4.85
CA PHE A 22 2.74 16.94 -5.51
C PHE A 22 2.54 17.15 -7.02
N ALA A 23 2.19 18.37 -7.45
CA ALA A 23 2.14 18.74 -8.85
C ALA A 23 3.53 18.68 -9.50
N ALA A 24 4.57 19.13 -8.79
CA ALA A 24 5.94 19.10 -9.27
C ALA A 24 6.44 17.66 -9.49
N ILE A 25 6.12 16.72 -8.59
CA ILE A 25 6.41 15.29 -8.77
C ILE A 25 5.80 14.77 -10.08
N GLY A 26 4.56 15.16 -10.36
CA GLY A 26 3.85 14.77 -11.57
C GLY A 26 4.26 15.52 -12.85
N GLY A 27 5.17 16.50 -12.78
CA GLY A 27 5.54 17.35 -13.92
C GLY A 27 4.39 18.23 -14.42
N ILE A 28 3.42 18.54 -13.56
CA ILE A 28 2.22 19.32 -13.91
C ILE A 28 2.14 20.62 -13.11
N THR A 29 1.20 21.48 -13.48
CA THR A 29 0.93 22.72 -12.72
C THR A 29 0.11 22.46 -11.46
N VAL A 30 0.23 23.34 -10.46
CA VAL A 30 -0.59 23.32 -9.24
C VAL A 30 -2.09 23.39 -9.56
N ASN A 31 -2.47 24.15 -10.59
CA ASN A 31 -3.86 24.23 -11.06
C ASN A 31 -4.34 22.88 -11.61
N THR A 32 -3.50 22.15 -12.34
CA THR A 32 -3.84 20.80 -12.82
C THR A 32 -4.07 19.85 -11.65
N GLN A 33 -3.22 19.90 -10.61
CA GLN A 33 -3.43 19.12 -9.38
C GLN A 33 -4.76 19.46 -8.69
N TYR A 34 -5.08 20.75 -8.58
CA TYR A 34 -6.35 21.21 -8.05
C TYR A 34 -7.55 20.66 -8.84
N LEU A 35 -7.49 20.69 -10.17
CA LEU A 35 -8.55 20.16 -11.04
C LEU A 35 -8.72 18.64 -10.90
N TYR A 36 -7.62 17.89 -10.70
CA TYR A 36 -7.68 16.47 -10.39
C TYR A 36 -8.39 16.20 -9.07
N GLU A 37 -8.05 16.93 -8.00
CA GLU A 37 -8.67 16.74 -6.67
C GLU A 37 -10.13 17.21 -6.61
N LYS A 38 -10.53 18.13 -7.49
CA LYS A 38 -11.93 18.55 -7.67
C LYS A 38 -12.73 17.63 -8.60
N GLY A 39 -12.11 16.62 -9.20
CA GLY A 39 -12.77 15.72 -10.14
C GLY A 39 -13.18 16.38 -11.45
N LYS A 40 -12.60 17.55 -11.78
CA LYS A 40 -12.85 18.28 -13.03
C LYS A 40 -11.98 17.77 -14.18
N ARG A 41 -10.90 17.07 -13.86
CA ARG A 41 -10.03 16.39 -14.82
C ARG A 41 -9.57 15.07 -14.21
N SER A 42 -9.23 14.11 -15.06
CA SER A 42 -8.65 12.83 -14.64
C SER A 42 -7.12 12.85 -14.81
N PRO A 43 -6.36 12.33 -13.83
CA PRO A 43 -4.93 12.09 -13.99
C PRO A 43 -4.67 11.02 -15.05
N ASP A 44 -3.65 11.25 -15.87
CA ASP A 44 -3.16 10.28 -16.85
C ASP A 44 -2.18 9.27 -16.22
N SER A 45 -1.77 8.27 -17.00
CA SER A 45 -0.86 7.23 -16.54
C SER A 45 0.56 7.74 -16.27
N VAL A 46 1.02 8.79 -16.96
CA VAL A 46 2.36 9.38 -16.76
C VAL A 46 2.43 10.03 -15.39
N TYR A 47 1.44 10.86 -15.05
CA TYR A 47 1.29 11.46 -13.73
C TYR A 47 1.17 10.38 -12.64
N LEU A 48 0.31 9.36 -12.84
CA LEU A 48 0.13 8.29 -11.85
C LEU A 48 1.41 7.49 -11.61
N SER A 49 2.19 7.22 -12.66
CA SER A 49 3.49 6.56 -12.54
C SER A 49 4.49 7.42 -11.75
N ALA A 50 4.51 8.73 -11.99
CA ALA A 50 5.41 9.65 -11.29
C ALA A 50 5.11 9.71 -9.79
N ILE A 51 3.85 9.88 -9.39
CA ILE A 51 3.49 9.91 -7.96
C ILE A 51 3.63 8.55 -7.28
N SER A 52 3.50 7.45 -8.03
CA SER A 52 3.75 6.09 -7.51
C SER A 52 5.20 5.93 -7.05
N LYS A 53 6.17 6.46 -7.81
CA LYS A 53 7.59 6.48 -7.41
C LYS A 53 7.85 7.32 -6.16
N ALA A 54 6.97 8.28 -5.87
CA ALA A 54 6.99 9.08 -4.64
C ALA A 54 6.20 8.44 -3.49
N GLY A 55 5.79 7.17 -3.61
CA GLY A 55 5.12 6.41 -2.56
C GLY A 55 3.59 6.52 -2.54
N ALA A 56 2.97 7.14 -3.55
CA ALA A 56 1.51 7.18 -3.65
C ALA A 56 0.95 5.81 -4.05
N ASP A 57 -0.09 5.37 -3.35
CA ASP A 57 -0.79 4.11 -3.63
C ASP A 57 -1.77 4.30 -4.81
N VAL A 58 -1.29 4.04 -6.02
CA VAL A 58 -2.11 4.16 -7.24
C VAL A 58 -3.26 3.16 -7.25
N LEU A 59 -3.07 1.96 -6.68
CA LEU A 59 -4.14 0.96 -6.59
C LEU A 59 -5.29 1.49 -5.72
N TYR A 60 -4.96 2.11 -4.58
CA TYR A 60 -5.95 2.76 -3.72
C TYR A 60 -6.66 3.89 -4.45
N ILE A 61 -5.91 4.78 -5.13
CA ILE A 61 -6.50 5.91 -5.86
C ILE A 61 -7.54 5.42 -6.89
N LEU A 62 -7.24 4.34 -7.61
CA LEU A 62 -8.12 3.83 -8.67
C LEU A 62 -9.28 2.99 -8.14
N THR A 63 -9.01 2.09 -7.19
CA THR A 63 -9.97 1.04 -6.81
C THR A 63 -10.60 1.25 -5.44
N GLY A 64 -10.01 2.10 -4.59
CA GLY A 64 -10.36 2.21 -3.17
C GLY A 64 -9.85 1.07 -2.29
N LYS A 65 -9.18 0.07 -2.87
CA LYS A 65 -8.49 -0.98 -2.09
C LYS A 65 -7.06 -0.52 -1.85
N ARG A 66 -6.71 -0.34 -0.57
CA ARG A 66 -5.32 -0.11 -0.17
C ARG A 66 -4.48 -1.27 -0.69
N SER A 67 -3.41 -0.96 -1.40
CA SER A 67 -2.35 -1.94 -1.59
C SER A 67 -1.91 -2.38 -0.20
N VAL A 68 -1.75 -3.68 -0.02
CA VAL A 68 -0.96 -4.20 1.10
C VAL A 68 0.48 -3.97 0.71
N HIS A 69 0.89 -2.70 0.62
CA HIS A 69 2.27 -2.35 0.88
C HIS A 69 2.42 -2.46 2.40
N GLU A 70 2.42 -3.69 2.90
CA GLU A 70 3.27 -3.99 4.05
C GLU A 70 4.61 -3.39 3.66
N ASP A 71 5.08 -2.43 4.47
CA ASP A 71 6.46 -1.98 4.44
C ASP A 71 7.30 -3.18 4.04
N SER A 72 8.07 -3.05 2.95
CA SER A 72 8.91 -4.12 2.38
C SER A 72 9.17 -5.19 3.41
N LEU A 73 8.56 -6.38 3.21
CA LEU A 73 8.49 -7.46 4.20
C LEU A 73 9.75 -7.45 5.05
N LYS A 74 9.61 -7.53 6.37
CA LYS A 74 10.79 -7.63 7.21
C LYS A 74 11.65 -8.79 6.70
N PRO A 75 12.98 -8.73 6.82
CA PRO A 75 13.84 -9.79 6.31
C PRO A 75 13.41 -11.20 6.73
N GLU A 76 12.84 -11.33 7.94
CA GLU A 76 12.29 -12.59 8.44
C GLU A 76 11.00 -13.04 7.72
N GLU A 77 10.11 -12.10 7.39
CA GLU A 77 8.88 -12.36 6.66
C GLU A 77 9.18 -12.70 5.19
N GLU A 78 10.14 -12.00 4.58
CA GLU A 78 10.63 -12.30 3.22
C GLU A 78 11.26 -13.70 3.16
N ALA A 79 12.16 -14.03 4.09
CA ALA A 79 12.76 -15.34 4.18
C ALA A 79 11.72 -16.45 4.42
N LEU A 80 10.69 -16.19 5.25
CA LEU A 80 9.62 -17.15 5.49
C LEU A 80 8.84 -17.45 4.19
N LEU A 81 8.50 -16.41 3.41
CA LEU A 81 7.82 -16.58 2.13
C LEU A 81 8.70 -17.29 1.10
N ASP A 82 9.98 -16.97 1.03
CA ASP A 82 10.92 -17.61 0.10
C ASP A 82 11.09 -19.10 0.43
N ASN A 83 11.33 -19.43 1.70
CA ASN A 83 11.41 -20.81 2.16
C ASN A 83 10.12 -21.59 1.88
N TYR A 84 8.96 -20.97 2.11
CA TYR A 84 7.67 -21.59 1.82
C TYR A 84 7.53 -21.91 0.32
N ARG A 85 7.81 -20.93 -0.56
CA ARG A 85 7.69 -21.09 -2.02
C ARG A 85 8.64 -22.14 -2.59
N ASN A 86 9.84 -22.28 -2.01
CA ASN A 86 10.85 -23.24 -2.43
C ASN A 86 10.78 -24.61 -1.73
N SER A 87 9.78 -24.82 -0.87
CA SER A 87 9.55 -26.11 -0.19
C SER A 87 8.57 -27.01 -0.95
N SER A 88 8.60 -28.31 -0.65
CA SER A 88 7.66 -29.29 -1.24
C SER A 88 6.20 -29.01 -0.84
N GLU A 89 5.25 -29.52 -1.61
CA GLU A 89 3.81 -29.33 -1.32
C GLU A 89 3.41 -29.83 0.08
N ASP A 90 3.97 -30.95 0.54
CA ASP A 90 3.76 -31.47 1.89
C ASP A 90 4.29 -30.51 2.95
N SER A 91 5.47 -29.94 2.73
CA SER A 91 6.07 -28.95 3.65
C SER A 91 5.24 -27.67 3.70
N GLN A 92 4.77 -27.19 2.54
CA GLN A 92 3.86 -26.05 2.47
C GLN A 92 2.55 -26.32 3.20
N ARG A 93 1.98 -27.52 3.09
CA ARG A 93 0.76 -27.92 3.82
C ARG A 93 0.98 -27.83 5.33
N ILE A 94 2.05 -28.45 5.83
CA ILE A 94 2.40 -28.43 7.26
C ILE A 94 2.61 -26.99 7.77
N LEU A 95 3.31 -26.15 6.98
CA LEU A 95 3.53 -24.75 7.34
C LEU A 95 2.22 -23.96 7.44
N ARG A 96 1.27 -24.17 6.52
CA ARG A 96 -0.07 -23.53 6.58
C ARG A 96 -0.88 -23.99 7.80
N GLU A 97 -0.88 -25.28 8.09
CA GLU A 97 -1.62 -25.83 9.23
C GLU A 97 -1.02 -25.33 10.56
N THR A 98 0.31 -25.34 10.66
CA THR A 98 1.03 -24.87 11.86
C THR A 98 0.79 -23.38 12.08
N SER A 99 0.92 -22.55 11.05
CA SER A 99 0.69 -21.10 11.17
C SER A 99 -0.76 -20.78 11.56
N ALA A 100 -1.74 -21.49 10.99
CA ALA A 100 -3.15 -21.33 11.33
C ALA A 100 -3.47 -21.75 12.78
N ALA A 101 -2.85 -22.83 13.27
CA ALA A 101 -3.00 -23.29 14.65
C ALA A 101 -2.41 -22.28 15.64
N LEU A 102 -1.21 -21.76 15.36
CA LEU A 102 -0.53 -20.78 16.22
C LEU A 102 -1.27 -19.43 16.25
N ALA A 103 -1.84 -18.99 15.13
CA ALA A 103 -2.60 -17.74 15.07
C ALA A 103 -3.89 -17.76 15.93
N GLN A 104 -4.46 -18.95 16.17
CA GLN A 104 -5.67 -19.13 16.97
C GLN A 104 -5.38 -19.27 18.48
N GLN A 105 -4.12 -19.44 18.90
CA GLN A 105 -3.77 -19.48 20.31
C GLN A 105 -3.67 -18.06 20.89
N PRO A 106 -4.47 -17.70 21.92
CA PRO A 106 -4.35 -16.40 22.58
C PRO A 106 -2.97 -16.28 23.26
N GLY A 107 -2.23 -15.22 22.92
CA GLY A 107 -0.89 -14.96 23.45
C GLY A 107 -0.87 -15.01 24.99
N LYS A 108 -0.04 -15.88 25.54
CA LYS A 108 0.14 -16.06 26.99
C LYS A 108 0.71 -14.75 27.57
N LYS A 109 -0.13 -13.92 28.20
CA LYS A 109 0.33 -12.72 28.92
C LYS A 109 1.40 -13.16 29.93
N ARG A 110 2.65 -12.72 29.74
CA ARG A 110 3.71 -12.87 30.74
C ARG A 110 3.22 -12.17 32.02
N LYS A 111 3.00 -12.94 33.09
CA LYS A 111 2.86 -12.39 34.43
C LYS A 111 4.22 -11.83 34.82
N THR A 112 4.39 -10.52 34.74
CA THR A 112 5.43 -9.81 35.49
C THR A 112 5.04 -9.85 36.95
N GLY A 113 5.81 -10.60 37.75
CA GLY A 113 5.82 -10.49 39.19
C GLY A 113 6.74 -9.39 39.65
#